data_AF-A0A385BUX6-F1
#
_entry.id   AF-A0A385BUX6-F1
#
_cell.length_a   1.000
_cell.length_b   1.000
_cell.length_c   1.000
_cell.angle_alpha   90.00
_cell.angle_beta   90.00
_cell.angle_gamma   90.00
#
_symmetry.space_group_name_H-M   'P 1'
#
loop_
_entity.id
_entity.type
_entity.pdbx_description
1 polymer ?
#
loop_
_entity_poly.entity_id
_entity_poly.type
_entity_poly.pdbx_seq_one_letter_code
_entity_poly.pdbx_strand_id
1 'polypeptide(L)'
;MLFWKTENKIEPKKDFYSKIKEYYARLSDNQVPIELLSEIISKVTDQIYSDYKRFWKQYPKSRKRYSTLKMDDIEHPSVYFMITDFLNEKGISKSREYSKILFKMNDEEFDKHLAYKNWYETK
;
A
#
# COMPACT_ATOMS: atom_id res chain seq x y z
N MET A 1 3.87 -35.48 -19.92
CA MET A 1 3.36 -35.03 -18.61
C MET A 1 2.47 -33.81 -18.80
N LEU A 2 1.15 -34.00 -18.72
CA LEU A 2 0.20 -32.89 -18.61
C LEU A 2 0.22 -32.37 -17.17
N PHE A 3 0.95 -31.30 -16.91
CA PHE A 3 0.73 -30.49 -15.71
C PHE A 3 -0.07 -29.25 -16.10
N TRP A 4 -1.23 -29.14 -15.48
CA TRP A 4 -2.25 -28.14 -15.72
C TRP A 4 -1.69 -26.73 -15.48
N LYS A 5 -1.37 -25.99 -16.56
CA LYS A 5 -0.86 -24.62 -16.45
C LYS A 5 -1.96 -23.58 -16.29
N THR A 6 -2.74 -23.67 -15.22
CA THR A 6 -3.35 -22.50 -14.58
C THR A 6 -2.35 -21.91 -13.58
N GLU A 7 -1.09 -21.76 -13.99
CA GLU A 7 0.05 -21.39 -13.14
C GLU A 7 -0.13 -19.99 -12.52
N ASN A 8 -0.60 -19.95 -11.26
CA ASN A 8 -0.50 -18.82 -10.33
C ASN A 8 -0.70 -17.43 -10.97
N LYS A 9 -1.75 -17.24 -11.79
CA LYS A 9 -2.03 -15.93 -12.40
C LYS A 9 -2.27 -14.90 -11.31
N ILE A 10 -1.83 -13.66 -11.56
CA ILE A 10 -2.08 -12.54 -10.66
C ILE A 10 -3.57 -12.24 -10.65
N GLU A 11 -4.15 -12.09 -9.45
CA GLU A 11 -5.51 -11.62 -9.24
C GLU A 11 -5.74 -10.29 -10.00
N PRO A 12 -6.92 -10.08 -10.59
CA PRO A 12 -7.28 -8.82 -11.21
C PRO A 12 -7.03 -7.61 -10.31
N LYS A 13 -6.57 -6.50 -10.88
CA LYS A 13 -6.37 -5.22 -10.17
C LYS A 13 -7.61 -4.75 -9.38
N LYS A 14 -8.82 -5.03 -9.88
CA LYS A 14 -10.08 -4.73 -9.18
C LYS A 14 -10.22 -5.44 -7.83
N ASP A 15 -9.62 -6.63 -7.69
CA ASP A 15 -9.67 -7.41 -6.47
C ASP A 15 -8.66 -6.85 -5.45
N PHE A 16 -7.49 -6.38 -5.93
CA PHE A 16 -6.56 -5.58 -5.12
C PHE A 16 -7.25 -4.30 -4.63
N TYR A 17 -7.86 -3.54 -5.53
CA TYR A 17 -8.57 -2.31 -5.20
C TYR A 17 -9.65 -2.55 -4.15
N SER A 18 -10.46 -3.60 -4.30
CA SER A 18 -11.54 -3.92 -3.35
C SER A 18 -11.00 -4.22 -1.95
N LYS A 19 -9.93 -5.03 -1.85
CA LYS A 19 -9.28 -5.37 -0.58
C LYS A 19 -8.62 -4.15 0.07
N ILE A 20 -7.91 -3.33 -0.71
CA ILE A 20 -7.25 -2.11 -0.22
C ILE A 20 -8.28 -1.06 0.21
N LYS A 21 -9.38 -0.92 -0.55
CA LYS A 21 -10.50 -0.04 -0.20
C LYS A 21 -11.13 -0.45 1.12
N GLU A 22 -11.46 -1.74 1.29
CA GLU A 22 -12.03 -2.25 2.53
C GLU A 22 -11.10 -2.02 3.72
N TYR A 23 -9.80 -2.26 3.54
CA TYR A 23 -8.78 -2.01 4.55
C TYR A 23 -8.76 -0.53 4.99
N TYR A 24 -8.56 0.41 4.06
CA TYR A 24 -8.44 1.83 4.42
C TYR A 24 -9.77 2.48 4.81
N ALA A 25 -10.91 2.00 4.32
CA ALA A 25 -12.22 2.48 4.76
C ALA A 25 -12.49 2.13 6.23
N ARG A 26 -12.04 0.95 6.69
CA ARG A 26 -12.14 0.56 8.11
C ARG A 26 -11.23 1.40 9.00
N LEU A 27 -10.02 1.69 8.54
CA LEU A 27 -9.06 2.49 9.33
C LEU A 27 -9.42 3.96 9.39
N SER A 28 -9.93 4.52 8.29
CA SER A 28 -10.25 5.94 8.24
C SER A 28 -11.40 6.29 9.16
N ASP A 29 -12.34 5.37 9.42
CA ASP A 29 -13.53 5.59 10.25
C ASP A 29 -14.24 6.93 9.93
N ASN A 30 -14.33 7.26 8.64
CA ASN A 30 -14.85 8.53 8.10
C ASN A 30 -14.10 9.81 8.53
N GLN A 31 -12.94 9.70 9.16
CA GLN A 31 -12.11 10.83 9.59
C GLN A 31 -11.23 11.39 8.45
N VAL A 32 -10.98 10.59 7.40
CA VAL A 32 -10.29 11.01 6.18
C VAL A 32 -11.33 11.35 5.11
N PRO A 33 -11.27 12.54 4.47
CA PRO A 33 -12.19 12.93 3.40
C PRO A 33 -12.28 11.86 2.30
N ILE A 34 -13.50 11.51 1.89
CA ILE A 34 -13.75 10.37 1.00
C ILE A 34 -13.02 10.48 -0.35
N GLU A 35 -12.93 11.69 -0.91
CA GLU A 35 -12.21 11.96 -2.15
C GLU A 35 -10.71 11.69 -1.98
N LEU A 36 -10.12 12.22 -0.90
CA LEU A 36 -8.72 12.00 -0.56
C LEU A 36 -8.42 10.52 -0.31
N LEU A 37 -9.30 9.84 0.42
CA LEU A 37 -9.18 8.41 0.69
C LEU A 37 -9.25 7.58 -0.59
N SER A 38 -10.14 7.94 -1.52
CA SER A 38 -10.25 7.28 -2.83
C SER A 38 -8.98 7.45 -3.67
N GLU A 39 -8.37 8.64 -3.67
CA GLU A 39 -7.11 8.89 -4.35
C GLU A 39 -5.96 8.07 -3.75
N ILE A 40 -5.87 8.01 -2.41
CA ILE A 40 -4.89 7.18 -1.69
C ILE A 40 -5.06 5.71 -2.07
N ILE A 41 -6.30 5.19 -2.01
CA ILE A 41 -6.60 3.80 -2.38
C ILE A 41 -6.17 3.51 -3.82
N SER A 42 -6.46 4.42 -4.76
CA SER A 42 -6.06 4.26 -6.15
C SER A 42 -4.53 4.20 -6.28
N LYS A 43 -3.81 5.12 -5.63
CA LYS A 43 -2.36 5.19 -5.69
C LYS A 43 -1.69 3.96 -5.05
N VAL A 44 -2.18 3.50 -3.90
CA VAL A 44 -1.69 2.27 -3.25
C VAL A 44 -1.97 1.04 -4.11
N THR A 45 -3.16 0.96 -4.70
CA THR A 45 -3.52 -0.13 -5.62
C THR A 45 -2.57 -0.18 -6.82
N ASP A 46 -2.30 0.97 -7.43
CA ASP A 46 -1.45 1.06 -8.61
C ASP A 46 -0.02 0.63 -8.30
N GLN A 47 0.53 1.12 -7.18
CA GLN A 47 1.87 0.78 -6.74
C GLN A 47 2.00 -0.71 -6.43
N ILE A 48 1.14 -1.24 -5.55
CA ILE A 48 1.20 -2.65 -5.13
C ILE A 48 0.97 -3.58 -6.33
N TYR A 49 0.00 -3.29 -7.19
CA TYR A 49 -0.28 -4.13 -8.35
C TYR A 49 0.88 -4.10 -9.36
N SER A 50 1.56 -2.96 -9.52
CA SER A 50 2.76 -2.83 -10.34
C SER A 50 3.92 -3.67 -9.77
N ASP A 51 4.16 -3.58 -8.46
CA ASP A 51 5.20 -4.34 -7.77
C ASP A 51 4.93 -5.85 -7.86
N TYR A 52 3.69 -6.27 -7.66
CA TYR A 52 3.27 -7.66 -7.84
C TYR A 52 3.53 -8.17 -9.25
N LYS A 53 3.15 -7.39 -10.28
CA LYS A 53 3.46 -7.75 -11.68
C LYS A 53 4.96 -7.86 -11.94
N ARG A 54 5.75 -6.92 -11.42
CA ARG A 54 7.21 -6.92 -11.56
C ARG A 54 7.81 -8.16 -10.90
N PHE A 55 7.46 -8.43 -9.65
CA PHE A 55 8.01 -9.55 -8.87
C PHE A 55 7.54 -10.91 -9.37
N TRP A 56 6.30 -11.03 -9.84
CA TRP A 56 5.81 -12.25 -10.48
C TRP A 56 6.60 -12.60 -11.74
N LYS A 57 7.00 -11.59 -12.53
CA LYS A 57 7.85 -11.76 -13.72
C LYS A 57 9.30 -12.08 -13.34
N GLN A 58 9.84 -11.34 -12.36
CA GLN A 58 11.24 -11.44 -11.94
C GLN A 58 11.55 -12.74 -11.17
N TYR A 59 10.60 -13.26 -10.40
CA TYR A 59 10.79 -14.42 -9.51
C TYR A 59 9.82 -15.56 -9.85
N PRO A 60 10.11 -16.39 -10.89
CA PRO A 60 9.24 -17.49 -11.30
C PRO A 60 8.91 -18.49 -10.19
N LYS A 61 9.86 -18.76 -9.29
CA LYS A 61 9.68 -19.64 -8.12
C LYS A 61 8.69 -19.09 -7.08
N SER A 62 8.46 -17.77 -7.09
CA SER A 62 7.60 -17.06 -6.14
C SER A 62 6.27 -16.62 -6.75
N ARG A 63 5.91 -17.10 -7.95
CA ARG A 63 4.64 -16.71 -8.61
C ARG A 63 3.40 -16.92 -7.75
N LYS A 64 3.36 -18.01 -6.96
CA LYS A 64 2.27 -18.27 -5.99
C LYS A 64 2.17 -17.21 -4.89
N ARG A 65 3.29 -16.60 -4.48
CA ARG A 65 3.29 -15.53 -3.48
C ARG A 65 2.72 -14.22 -4.05
N TYR A 66 3.03 -13.93 -5.31
CA TYR A 66 2.62 -12.71 -6.00
C TYR A 66 1.35 -12.91 -6.85
N SER A 67 0.62 -14.01 -6.66
CA SER A 67 -0.67 -14.21 -7.33
C SER A 67 -1.82 -13.53 -6.61
N THR A 68 -1.72 -13.37 -5.28
CA THR A 68 -2.78 -12.85 -4.42
C THR A 68 -2.22 -11.83 -3.45
N LEU A 69 -2.92 -10.70 -3.30
CA LEU A 69 -2.56 -9.65 -2.36
C LEU A 69 -2.47 -10.19 -0.92
N LYS A 70 -1.40 -9.85 -0.21
CA LYS A 70 -1.30 -9.99 1.25
C LYS A 70 -1.38 -8.62 1.91
N MET A 71 -2.10 -8.57 3.03
CA MET A 71 -2.31 -7.32 3.79
C MET A 71 -1.01 -6.78 4.35
N ASP A 72 -0.07 -7.64 4.75
CA ASP A 72 1.27 -7.23 5.21
C ASP A 72 2.01 -6.34 4.18
N ASP A 73 1.74 -6.50 2.88
CA ASP A 73 2.37 -5.66 1.86
C ASP A 73 1.74 -4.26 1.77
N ILE A 74 0.49 -4.11 2.22
CA ILE A 74 -0.18 -2.80 2.36
C ILE A 74 0.40 -2.06 3.57
N GLU A 75 0.77 -2.79 4.62
CA GLU A 75 1.35 -2.26 5.86
C GLU A 75 2.87 -2.05 5.78
N HIS A 76 3.47 -2.29 4.60
CA HIS A 76 4.91 -2.16 4.43
C HIS A 76 5.36 -0.67 4.51
N PRO A 77 6.49 -0.35 5.18
CA PRO A 77 6.93 1.03 5.37
C PRO A 77 7.03 1.86 4.09
N SER A 78 7.40 1.25 2.96
CA SER A 78 7.46 1.95 1.67
C SER A 78 6.10 2.44 1.19
N VAL A 79 5.01 1.74 1.50
CA VAL A 79 3.65 2.18 1.18
C VAL A 79 3.29 3.38 2.05
N TYR A 80 3.63 3.35 3.34
CA TYR A 80 3.40 4.47 4.26
C TYR A 80 4.20 5.72 3.88
N PHE A 81 5.46 5.56 3.46
CA PHE A 81 6.25 6.66 2.91
C PHE A 81 5.58 7.27 1.69
N MET A 82 5.18 6.44 0.72
CA MET A 82 4.49 6.90 -0.48
C MET A 82 3.19 7.65 -0.17
N ILE A 83 2.41 7.21 0.82
CA ILE A 83 1.19 7.91 1.25
C ILE A 83 1.54 9.25 1.90
N THR A 84 2.54 9.28 2.78
CA THR A 84 2.98 10.50 3.46
C THR A 84 3.49 11.53 2.46
N ASP A 85 4.28 11.11 1.47
CA ASP A 85 4.76 11.97 0.39
C ASP A 85 3.62 12.52 -0.43
N PHE A 86 2.69 11.68 -0.84
CA PHE A 86 1.51 12.10 -1.59
C PHE A 86 0.70 13.17 -0.83
N LEU A 87 0.48 12.98 0.48
CA LEU A 87 -0.26 13.95 1.30
C LEU A 87 0.49 15.28 1.45
N ASN A 88 1.82 15.22 1.61
CA ASN A 88 2.65 16.41 1.76
C ASN A 88 2.78 17.18 0.44
N GLU A 89 3.02 16.50 -0.68
CA GLU A 89 3.08 17.08 -2.02
C GLU A 89 1.77 17.77 -2.41
N LYS A 90 0.63 17.19 -2.00
CA LYS A 90 -0.70 17.77 -2.21
C LYS A 90 -1.00 18.95 -1.27
N GLY A 91 -0.14 19.23 -0.30
CA GLY A 91 -0.30 20.34 0.64
C GLY A 91 -1.46 20.14 1.62
N ILE A 92 -1.76 18.88 1.98
CA ILE A 92 -2.83 18.58 2.93
C ILE A 92 -2.42 19.05 4.34
N SER A 93 -3.12 20.05 4.88
CA SER A 93 -2.81 20.63 6.19
C SER A 93 -2.84 19.63 7.34
N LYS A 94 -3.69 18.60 7.23
CA LYS A 94 -3.83 17.49 8.20
C LYS A 94 -3.09 16.22 7.77
N SER A 95 -2.02 16.34 6.97
CA SER A 95 -1.30 15.17 6.42
C SER A 95 -0.82 14.25 7.55
N ARG A 96 -0.28 14.82 8.63
CA ARG A 96 0.19 14.08 9.80
C ARG A 96 -0.95 13.29 10.46
N GLU A 97 -2.08 13.93 10.75
CA GLU A 97 -3.22 13.29 11.39
C GLU A 97 -3.77 12.16 10.53
N TYR A 98 -3.94 12.39 9.23
CA TYR A 98 -4.43 11.37 8.31
C TYR A 98 -3.46 10.20 8.17
N SER A 99 -2.15 10.46 8.09
CA SER A 99 -1.14 9.39 8.08
C SER A 99 -1.23 8.54 9.35
N LYS A 100 -1.30 9.15 10.54
CA LYS A 100 -1.44 8.40 11.81
C LYS A 100 -2.66 7.48 11.82
N ILE A 101 -3.81 7.99 11.38
CA ILE A 101 -5.05 7.20 11.26
C ILE A 101 -4.85 6.03 10.30
N LEU A 102 -4.35 6.29 9.09
CA LEU A 102 -4.19 5.29 8.05
C LEU A 102 -3.13 4.22 8.37
N PHE A 103 -2.15 4.55 9.22
CA PHE A 103 -1.06 3.64 9.60
C PHE A 103 -1.28 2.99 10.96
N LYS A 104 -2.37 3.32 11.67
CA LYS A 104 -2.64 2.90 13.06
C LYS A 104 -1.49 3.25 14.01
N MET A 105 -0.94 4.45 13.86
CA MET A 105 0.21 4.91 14.65
C MET A 105 -0.18 6.03 15.62
N ASN A 106 0.44 6.02 16.80
CA ASN A 106 0.49 7.18 17.69
C ASN A 106 1.60 8.18 17.26
N ASP A 107 1.75 9.28 18.01
CA ASP A 107 2.75 10.30 17.68
C ASP A 107 4.20 9.80 17.73
N GLU A 108 4.57 9.01 18.75
CA GLU A 108 5.92 8.47 18.88
C GLU A 108 6.26 7.47 17.76
N GLU A 109 5.30 6.61 17.41
CA GLU A 109 5.44 5.65 16.31
C GLU A 109 5.59 6.37 14.97
N PHE A 110 4.82 7.42 14.76
CA PHE A 110 4.89 8.22 13.54
C PHE A 110 6.20 9.01 13.45
N ASP A 111 6.70 9.56 14.55
CA ASP A 111 8.00 10.26 14.57
C ASP A 111 9.15 9.30 14.26
N LYS A 112 9.11 8.07 14.80
CA LYS A 112 10.05 7.00 14.44
C LYS A 112 9.96 6.63 12.96
N HIS A 113 8.75 6.55 12.42
CA HIS A 113 8.52 6.29 11.00
C HIS A 113 9.18 7.36 10.12
N LEU A 114 9.02 8.64 10.44
CA LEU A 114 9.66 9.75 9.73
C LEU A 114 11.19 9.71 9.85
N ALA A 115 11.72 9.41 11.03
CA ALA A 115 13.17 9.27 11.22
C ALA A 115 13.74 8.12 10.38
N TYR A 116 13.04 6.98 10.34
CA TYR A 116 13.41 5.83 9.52
C TYR A 116 13.37 6.15 8.02
N LYS A 117 12.36 6.93 7.59
CA LYS A 117 12.27 7.42 6.20
C LYS A 117 13.50 8.22 5.80
N ASN A 118 13.85 9.22 6.60
CA ASN A 118 15.00 10.08 6.34
C ASN A 118 16.31 9.27 6.23
N TRP A 119 16.48 8.26 7.09
CA TRP A 119 17.63 7.37 7.01
C TRP A 119 17.64 6.51 5.74
N TYR A 120 16.46 6.04 5.30
CA TYR A 120 16.33 5.22 4.09
C TYR A 120 16.64 6.02 2.81
N GLU A 121 16.27 7.30 2.76
CA GLU A 121 16.49 8.18 1.61
C GLU A 121 17.90 8.80 1.54
N THR A 122 18.61 8.87 2.66
CA THR A 122 19.97 9.43 2.74
C THR A 122 21.08 8.39 2.57
N LYS A 123 20.70 7.12 2.38
CA LYS A 123 21.60 6.00 2.05
C LYS A 123 21.72 5.79 0.56
#